data_AF-A0A3R7FVK4-F1
#
_entry.id   AF-A0A3R7FVK4-F1
#
_cell.length_a   1.000
_cell.length_b   1.000
_cell.length_c   1.000
_cell.angle_alpha   90.00
_cell.angle_beta   90.00
_cell.angle_gamma   90.00
#
_symmetry.space_group_name_H-M   'P 1'
#
loop_
_entity.id
_entity.type
_entity.pdbx_description
1 polymer ?
#
loop_
_entity_poly.entity_id
_entity_poly.type
_entity_poly.pdbx_seq_one_letter_code
_entity_poly.pdbx_strand_id
1 'polypeptide(L)'
;MRHRANSATGEPAPCSPVPAGAHTRVPRERRIASGGVVRVVSAEPAGPGVDAIVCEYDFPDARWTQTFLSRPLTPRQFEEALAGAGLAVESYATEDGTWVRAVPVRGAGGT
;
A
#
# COMPACT_ATOMS: atom_id res chain seq x y z
N MET A 1 -22.43 8.35 -0.60
CA MET A 1 -21.49 9.44 -0.26
C MET A 1 -20.09 8.94 -0.60
N ARG A 2 -19.47 9.46 -1.68
CA ARG A 2 -18.15 9.00 -2.15
C ARG A 2 -17.09 9.86 -1.48
N HIS A 3 -16.33 9.32 -0.53
CA HIS A 3 -15.19 10.06 0.02
C HIS A 3 -14.06 10.05 -1.00
N ARG A 4 -13.83 11.21 -1.62
CA ARG A 4 -12.57 11.56 -2.30
C ARG A 4 -11.45 11.44 -1.27
N ALA A 5 -10.37 10.74 -1.64
CA ALA A 5 -9.10 10.85 -0.94
C ALA A 5 -8.66 12.33 -0.98
N ASN A 6 -8.39 12.90 0.19
CA ASN A 6 -7.98 14.30 0.31
C ASN A 6 -6.50 14.40 -0.06
N SER A 7 -6.22 14.58 -1.36
CA SER A 7 -4.91 14.96 -1.86
C SER A 7 -4.74 16.48 -1.67
N ALA A 8 -4.31 16.92 -0.49
CA ALA A 8 -4.02 18.33 -0.23
C ALA A 8 -2.98 18.54 0.90
N THR A 9 -1.87 17.82 0.82
CA THR A 9 -0.61 18.23 1.43
C THR A 9 0.49 17.64 0.55
N GLY A 10 1.55 18.39 0.24
CA GLY A 10 2.70 17.92 -0.57
C GLY A 10 3.54 16.84 0.11
N GLU A 11 2.91 15.99 0.92
CA GLU A 11 3.52 14.84 1.59
C GLU A 11 3.49 13.66 0.60
N PRO A 12 4.62 12.97 0.39
CA PRO A 12 4.64 11.83 -0.52
C PRO A 12 3.67 10.76 -0.01
N ALA A 13 2.77 10.32 -0.89
CA ALA A 13 1.82 9.26 -0.57
C ALA A 13 2.60 8.00 -0.13
N PRO A 14 2.26 7.40 1.03
CA PRO A 14 2.96 6.24 1.51
C PRO A 14 2.71 5.08 0.55
N CYS A 15 3.77 4.54 -0.03
CA CYS A 15 3.73 3.43 -0.98
C CYS A 15 4.30 2.19 -0.30
N SER A 16 3.59 1.06 -0.41
CA SER A 16 3.95 -0.18 0.26
C SER A 16 4.26 -1.27 -0.77
N PRO A 17 5.48 -1.83 -0.82
CA PRO A 17 5.73 -3.08 -1.52
C PRO A 17 5.02 -4.20 -0.76
N VAL A 18 4.00 -4.78 -1.39
CA VAL A 18 3.29 -5.93 -0.81
C VAL A 18 4.22 -7.16 -0.89
N PRO A 19 4.57 -7.80 0.25
CA PRO A 19 5.43 -8.98 0.25
C PRO A 19 4.85 -10.12 -0.59
N ALA A 20 5.71 -10.90 -1.24
CA ALA A 20 5.27 -12.09 -1.98
C ALA A 20 4.50 -13.05 -1.06
N GLY A 21 3.29 -13.45 -1.46
CA GLY A 21 2.41 -14.31 -0.66
C GLY A 21 1.57 -13.60 0.41
N ALA A 22 1.64 -12.27 0.52
CA ALA A 22 0.84 -11.53 1.49
C ALA A 22 -0.67 -11.75 1.33
N HIS A 23 -1.16 -12.19 0.17
CA HIS A 23 -2.60 -12.40 -0.06
C HIS A 23 -2.98 -13.86 -0.34
N THR A 24 -2.06 -14.82 -0.20
CA THR A 24 -2.35 -16.25 -0.46
C THR A 24 -2.93 -16.98 0.75
N ARG A 25 -2.83 -16.41 1.95
CA ARG A 25 -3.43 -16.94 3.19
C ARG A 25 -4.60 -16.06 3.62
N VAL A 26 -5.73 -16.24 2.95
CA VAL A 26 -7.02 -15.61 3.25
C VAL A 26 -8.07 -16.69 3.55
N PRO A 27 -8.99 -16.49 4.51
CA PRO A 27 -9.11 -15.30 5.36
C PRO A 27 -8.02 -15.24 6.44
N ARG A 28 -7.65 -14.03 6.87
CA ARG A 28 -6.78 -13.81 8.03
C ARG A 28 -7.17 -12.56 8.81
N GLU A 29 -6.84 -12.56 10.09
CA GLU A 29 -7.13 -11.48 11.02
C GLU A 29 -5.84 -10.98 11.70
N ARG A 30 -5.77 -9.68 11.96
CA ARG A 30 -4.75 -9.06 12.82
C ARG A 30 -5.40 -8.07 13.77
N ARG A 31 -5.01 -8.15 15.05
CA ARG A 31 -5.33 -7.12 16.05
C ARG A 31 -4.35 -5.96 15.95
N ILE A 32 -4.86 -4.74 16.00
CA ILE A 32 -4.10 -3.50 15.97
C ILE A 32 -3.95 -2.98 17.40
N ALA A 33 -2.80 -2.40 17.73
CA ALA A 33 -2.48 -1.93 19.09
C ALA A 33 -3.50 -0.90 19.63
N SER A 34 -4.16 -0.14 18.75
CA SER A 34 -5.22 0.81 19.10
C SER A 34 -6.56 0.16 19.46
N GLY A 35 -6.65 -1.18 19.50
CA GLY A 35 -7.85 -1.92 19.90
C GLY A 35 -8.77 -2.33 18.76
N GLY A 36 -8.39 -2.10 17.51
CA GLY A 36 -9.14 -2.55 16.33
C GLY A 36 -8.72 -3.91 15.79
N VAL A 37 -9.53 -4.42 14.88
CA VAL A 37 -9.30 -5.67 14.15
C VAL A 37 -9.36 -5.39 12.66
N VAL A 38 -8.35 -5.88 11.93
CA VAL A 38 -8.32 -5.85 10.47
C VAL A 38 -8.37 -7.27 9.96
N ARG A 39 -9.30 -7.55 9.04
CA ARG A 39 -9.45 -8.84 8.37
C ARG A 39 -9.22 -8.67 6.88
N VAL A 40 -8.35 -9.50 6.31
CA VAL A 40 -8.31 -9.68 4.86
C VAL A 40 -9.20 -10.88 4.57
N VAL A 41 -10.36 -10.63 3.98
CA VAL A 41 -11.42 -11.64 3.83
C VAL A 41 -11.43 -12.30 2.46
N SER A 42 -10.96 -11.61 1.41
CA SER A 42 -10.78 -12.20 0.09
C SER A 42 -9.58 -11.59 -0.66
N ALA A 43 -9.06 -12.37 -1.60
CA ALA A 43 -8.07 -11.97 -2.59
C ALA A 43 -8.42 -12.69 -3.89
N GLU A 44 -8.98 -11.96 -4.85
CA GLU A 44 -9.47 -12.54 -6.10
C GLU A 44 -8.67 -12.02 -7.29
N PRO A 45 -8.28 -12.86 -8.25
CA PRO A 45 -7.59 -12.40 -9.45
C PRO A 45 -8.41 -11.33 -10.20
N ALA A 46 -7.81 -10.17 -10.42
CA ALA A 46 -8.41 -9.04 -11.13
C ALA A 46 -7.68 -8.70 -12.43
N GLY A 47 -6.51 -9.31 -12.67
CA GLY A 47 -5.71 -9.16 -13.88
C GLY A 47 -4.37 -9.90 -13.76
N PRO A 48 -3.49 -9.80 -14.77
CA PRO A 48 -2.19 -10.49 -14.75
C PRO A 48 -1.33 -10.08 -13.54
N GLY A 49 -1.24 -10.98 -12.55
CA GLY A 49 -0.51 -10.77 -11.30
C GLY A 49 -1.12 -9.70 -10.39
N VAL A 50 -2.37 -9.31 -10.60
CA VAL A 50 -3.09 -8.32 -9.77
C VAL A 50 -4.28 -9.01 -9.11
N ASP A 51 -4.38 -8.85 -7.80
CA ASP A 51 -5.52 -9.32 -7.01
C ASP A 51 -6.37 -8.13 -6.53
N ALA A 52 -7.69 -8.27 -6.58
CA ALA A 52 -8.61 -7.43 -5.83
C ALA A 52 -8.71 -7.97 -4.40
N ILE A 53 -8.29 -7.16 -3.43
CA ILE A 53 -8.25 -7.50 -2.02
C ILE A 53 -9.45 -6.85 -1.32
N VAL A 54 -10.18 -7.62 -0.52
CA VAL A 54 -11.23 -7.09 0.35
C VAL A 54 -10.76 -7.17 1.80
N CYS A 55 -10.78 -6.00 2.45
CA CYS A 55 -10.48 -5.86 3.87
C CYS A 55 -11.69 -5.38 4.64
N GLU A 56 -11.94 -5.98 5.80
CA GLU A 56 -12.89 -5.48 6.79
C GLU A 56 -12.12 -4.91 7.98
N TYR A 57 -12.62 -3.79 8.49
CA TYR A 57 -12.07 -3.08 9.63
C TYR A 57 -13.16 -2.98 10.70
N ASP A 58 -12.83 -3.40 11.92
CA ASP A 58 -13.72 -3.39 13.07
C ASP A 58 -12.98 -2.72 14.23
N PHE A 59 -13.35 -1.48 14.52
CA PHE A 59 -12.80 -0.65 15.60
C PHE A 59 -13.93 -0.30 16.59
N PRO A 60 -13.59 0.05 17.84
CA PRO A 60 -14.60 0.36 18.87
C PRO A 60 -15.63 1.41 18.46
N ASP A 61 -15.25 2.35 17.60
CA ASP A 61 -16.04 3.50 17.16
C ASP A 61 -16.48 3.42 15.69
N ALA A 62 -15.93 2.51 14.89
CA ALA A 62 -16.17 2.45 13.46
C ALA A 62 -15.98 1.06 12.85
N ARG A 63 -16.84 0.74 11.87
CA ARG A 63 -16.72 -0.46 11.04
C ARG A 63 -16.85 -0.10 9.57
N TRP A 64 -15.96 -0.61 8.73
CA TRP A 64 -16.06 -0.43 7.28
C TRP A 64 -15.38 -1.56 6.50
N THR A 65 -15.68 -1.60 5.20
CA THR A 65 -15.07 -2.51 4.22
C THR A 65 -14.34 -1.69 3.15
N GLN A 66 -13.16 -2.14 2.75
CA GLN A 66 -12.36 -1.53 1.69
C GLN A 66 -12.00 -2.57 0.65
N THR A 67 -12.07 -2.18 -0.62
CA THR A 67 -11.53 -2.97 -1.74
C THR A 67 -10.41 -2.20 -2.41
N PHE A 68 -9.28 -2.85 -2.67
CA PHE A 68 -8.15 -2.26 -3.40
C PHE A 68 -7.46 -3.29 -4.28
N LEU A 69 -6.74 -2.82 -5.30
CA LEU A 69 -5.92 -3.67 -6.16
C LEU A 69 -4.51 -3.80 -5.58
N SER A 70 -3.99 -5.02 -5.55
CA SER A 70 -2.67 -5.34 -5.04
C SER A 70 -1.89 -6.14 -6.07
N ARG A 71 -0.62 -5.79 -6.25
CA ARG A 71 0.33 -6.57 -7.04
C ARG A 71 1.59 -6.78 -6.22
N PRO A 72 2.02 -8.02 -5.96
CA PRO A 72 3.31 -8.27 -5.31
C PRO A 72 4.44 -7.83 -6.25
N LEU A 73 5.38 -7.06 -5.71
CA LEU A 73 6.55 -6.56 -6.45
C LEU A 73 7.82 -6.99 -5.73
N THR A 74 8.85 -7.37 -6.50
CA THR A 74 10.21 -7.41 -5.95
C THR A 74 10.69 -5.98 -5.66
N PRO A 75 11.66 -5.78 -4.75
CA PRO A 75 12.21 -4.45 -4.47
C PRO A 75 12.64 -3.70 -5.74
N ARG A 76 13.31 -4.41 -6.66
CA ARG A 76 13.69 -3.87 -7.97
C ARG A 76 12.48 -3.41 -8.80
N GLN A 77 11.45 -4.26 -8.94
CA GLN A 77 10.25 -3.90 -9.71
C GLN A 77 9.51 -2.71 -9.09
N PHE A 78 9.56 -2.60 -7.76
CA PHE A 78 8.98 -1.50 -7.03
C PHE A 78 9.73 -0.19 -7.28
N GLU A 79 11.07 -0.20 -7.18
CA GLU A 79 11.92 0.95 -7.49
C GLU A 79 11.81 1.38 -8.95
N GLU A 80 11.75 0.44 -9.90
CA GLU A 80 11.51 0.73 -11.32
C GLU A 80 10.13 1.38 -11.54
N ALA A 81 9.09 0.92 -10.84
CA ALA A 81 7.76 1.53 -10.92
C ALA A 81 7.73 2.95 -10.34
N LEU A 82 8.44 3.20 -9.23
CA LEU A 82 8.61 4.55 -8.68
C LEU A 82 9.38 5.46 -9.64
N ALA A 83 10.48 4.98 -10.22
CA ALA A 83 11.26 5.74 -11.19
C ALA A 83 10.44 6.11 -12.42
N GLY A 84 9.59 5.19 -12.91
CA GLY A 84 8.64 5.45 -13.99
C GLY A 84 7.60 6.54 -13.65
N ALA A 85 7.34 6.77 -12.37
CA ALA A 85 6.49 7.85 -11.86
C ALA A 85 7.28 9.12 -11.47
N GLY A 86 8.59 9.18 -11.73
CA GLY A 86 9.45 10.31 -11.35
C GLY A 86 9.80 10.35 -9.86
N LEU A 87 9.73 9.22 -9.17
CA LEU A 87 10.01 9.08 -7.74
C LEU A 87 11.23 8.17 -7.52
N ALA A 88 11.93 8.38 -6.41
CA ALA A 88 12.98 7.50 -5.91
C ALA A 88 12.73 7.14 -4.44
N VAL A 89 13.18 5.95 -4.03
CA VAL A 89 13.23 5.56 -2.62
C VAL A 89 14.33 6.35 -1.94
N GLU A 90 13.98 7.11 -0.91
CA GLU A 90 14.96 7.79 -0.06
C GLU A 90 15.30 6.94 1.17
N SER A 91 14.29 6.34 1.80
CA SER A 91 14.47 5.48 2.97
C SER A 91 13.32 4.50 3.16
N TYR A 92 13.60 3.39 3.83
CA TYR A 92 12.59 2.44 4.32
C TYR A 92 12.16 2.87 5.73
N ALA A 93 10.86 3.09 5.91
CA ALA A 93 10.29 3.58 7.17
C ALA A 93 10.09 2.45 8.20
N THR A 94 10.08 1.20 7.74
CA THR A 94 9.96 0.02 8.60
C THR A 94 11.05 -0.98 8.28
N GLU A 95 11.52 -1.71 9.30
CA GLU A 95 12.59 -2.70 9.16
C GLU A 95 12.21 -3.85 8.22
N ASP A 96 10.92 -4.20 8.16
CA ASP A 96 10.38 -5.19 7.24
C ASP A 96 10.27 -4.70 5.78
N GLY A 97 10.65 -3.43 5.52
CA GLY A 97 10.63 -2.82 4.19
C GLY A 97 9.23 -2.53 3.64
N THR A 98 8.18 -2.73 4.44
CA THR A 98 6.77 -2.57 4.01
C THR A 98 6.43 -1.13 3.64
N TRP A 99 7.15 -0.13 4.15
CA TRP A 99 6.89 1.27 3.85
C TRP A 99 8.16 1.98 3.41
N VAL A 100 8.06 2.78 2.35
CA VAL A 100 9.14 3.66 1.90
C VAL A 100 8.74 5.12 1.94
N ARG A 101 9.72 5.98 2.22
CA ARG A 101 9.66 7.39 1.87
C ARG A 101 10.11 7.54 0.42
N ALA A 102 9.15 7.76 -0.48
CA ALA A 102 9.41 8.08 -1.87
C ALA A 102 9.52 9.60 -2.05
N VAL A 103 10.50 10.08 -2.80
CA VAL A 103 10.70 11.52 -3.07
C VAL A 103 10.78 11.76 -4.57
N PRO A 104 10.37 12.94 -5.07
CA PRO A 104 10.59 13.30 -6.47
C PRO A 104 12.07 13.19 -6.82
N VAL A 105 12.37 12.53 -7.93
CA VAL A 105 13.69 12.63 -8.55
C VAL A 105 13.81 14.09 -8.98
N ARG A 106 14.68 14.86 -8.32
CA ARG A 106 14.97 16.22 -8.77
C ARG A 106 15.43 16.11 -10.22
N GLY A 107 14.60 16.61 -11.14
CA GLY A 107 15.03 16.82 -12.51
C GLY A 107 16.29 17.67 -12.45
N ALA A 108 17.33 17.26 -13.17
CA ALA A 108 18.46 18.13 -13.43
C ALA A 108 17.92 19.47 -13.97
N GLY A 109 17.98 20.51 -13.13
CA GLY A 109 17.53 21.84 -13.46
C GLY A 109 17.77 22.73 -12.26
N GLY A 110 18.61 23.75 -12.32
CA GLY A 110 19.63 24.16 -13.26
C GLY A 110 20.61 25.00 -12.44
N THR A 111 21.76 25.31 -13.05
CA THR A 111 22.73 26.35 -12.61
C THR A 111 22.12 27.53 -11.86
#